data_AF-A0AAJ1JGI8-F1
#
_entry.id   AF-A0AAJ1JGI8-F1
#
_cell.length_a   1.000
_cell.length_b   1.000
_cell.length_c   1.000
_cell.angle_alpha   90.00
_cell.angle_beta   90.00
_cell.angle_gamma   90.00
#
_symmetry.space_group_name_H-M   'P 1'
#
loop_
_entity.id
_entity.type
_entity.pdbx_description
1 polymer ?
#
loop_
_entity_poly.entity_id
_entity_poly.type
_entity_poly.pdbx_seq_one_letter_code
_entity_poly.pdbx_strand_id
1 'polypeptide(L)'
;MTINTYHIELKPIQFLCSSEETDQRHVDYLSKKIIGEGIWTTPIPCEINSGIIMDGNHRYQVAKRLNLTFLPCILLNYQDERVKVNHQNSDQPYNIQTIFDVILHQNKLLPYKATCHYFSPSLPIIGIDLSMLR
;
A
#
# COMPACT_ATOMS: atom_id res chain seq x y z
N MET A 1 22.09 -3.95 -18.37
CA MET A 1 20.86 -4.60 -17.88
C MET A 1 20.57 -4.02 -16.52
N THR A 2 19.71 -3.01 -16.43
CA THR A 2 19.23 -2.51 -15.14
C THR A 2 18.39 -3.61 -14.51
N ILE A 3 18.76 -4.02 -13.30
CA ILE A 3 18.02 -5.01 -12.54
C ILE A 3 16.67 -4.37 -12.22
N ASN A 4 15.62 -4.78 -12.93
CA ASN A 4 14.27 -4.23 -12.78
C ASN A 4 13.56 -4.87 -11.57
N THR A 5 14.19 -4.84 -10.39
CA THR A 5 13.65 -5.42 -9.16
C THR A 5 13.24 -4.32 -8.19
N TYR A 6 12.21 -4.58 -7.40
CA TYR A 6 11.85 -3.70 -6.29
C TYR A 6 12.80 -3.90 -5.11
N HIS A 7 13.17 -2.79 -4.47
CA HIS A 7 13.81 -2.81 -3.16
C HIS A 7 12.73 -2.76 -2.08
N ILE A 8 12.88 -3.61 -1.07
CA ILE A 8 11.96 -3.69 0.06
C ILE A 8 12.65 -3.12 1.29
N GLU A 9 12.00 -2.14 1.91
CA GLU A 9 12.48 -1.50 3.13
C GLU A 9 11.45 -1.67 4.25
N LEU A 10 11.89 -1.95 5.47
CA LEU A 10 11.01 -1.86 6.63
C LEU A 10 10.82 -0.38 6.98
N LYS A 11 9.58 0.08 7.01
CA LYS A 11 9.22 1.43 7.45
C LYS A 11 8.37 1.38 8.71
N PRO A 12 8.54 2.34 9.64
CA PRO A 12 7.61 2.51 10.75
C PRO A 12 6.19 2.70 10.20
N ILE A 13 5.20 2.12 10.86
CA ILE A 13 3.80 2.22 10.42
C ILE A 13 3.30 3.68 10.34
N GLN A 14 3.91 4.59 11.12
CA GLN A 14 3.62 6.02 11.12
C GLN A 14 4.10 6.75 9.86
N PHE A 15 5.01 6.16 9.09
CA PHE A 15 5.42 6.71 7.79
C PHE A 15 4.31 6.60 6.76
N LEU A 16 3.47 5.55 6.85
CA LEU A 16 2.46 5.25 5.86
C LEU A 16 1.20 6.11 6.06
N CYS A 17 0.67 6.60 4.96
CA CYS A 17 -0.54 7.41 4.90
C CYS A 17 -1.60 6.69 4.07
N SER A 18 -2.78 6.43 4.65
CA SER A 18 -3.89 5.82 3.91
C SER A 18 -4.35 6.73 2.78
N SER A 19 -4.58 6.14 1.60
CA SER A 19 -5.07 6.87 0.43
C SER A 19 -6.58 6.75 0.22
N GLU A 20 -7.15 5.62 0.62
CA GLU A 20 -8.55 5.28 0.39
C GLU A 20 -9.24 4.76 1.64
N GLU A 21 -10.55 4.92 1.68
CA GLU A 21 -11.41 4.22 2.63
C GLU A 21 -11.30 2.70 2.48
N THR A 22 -11.45 1.98 3.58
CA THR A 22 -11.41 0.51 3.60
C THR A 22 -12.76 -0.08 3.96
N ASP A 23 -13.18 -1.12 3.23
CA ASP A 23 -14.25 -2.01 3.68
C ASP A 23 -13.84 -2.79 4.95
N GLN A 24 -14.51 -2.47 6.06
CA GLN A 24 -14.30 -3.08 7.36
C GLN A 24 -14.42 -4.61 7.35
N ARG A 25 -15.36 -5.17 6.59
CA ARG A 25 -15.55 -6.63 6.51
C ARG A 25 -14.35 -7.31 5.88
N HIS A 26 -13.79 -6.68 4.85
CA HIS A 26 -12.55 -7.15 4.23
C HIS A 26 -11.36 -7.02 5.20
N VAL A 27 -11.25 -5.94 5.98
CA VAL A 27 -10.21 -5.84 7.01
C VAL A 27 -10.34 -6.97 8.05
N ASP A 28 -11.56 -7.28 8.49
CA ASP A 28 -11.80 -8.37 9.47
C ASP A 28 -11.42 -9.74 8.89
N TYR A 29 -11.82 -10.02 7.65
CA TYR A 29 -11.43 -11.23 6.93
C TYR A 29 -9.91 -11.33 6.80
N LEU A 30 -9.27 -10.26 6.34
CA LEU A 30 -7.83 -10.24 6.08
C LEU A 30 -7.03 -10.34 7.39
N SER A 31 -7.53 -9.75 8.47
CA SER A 31 -6.94 -9.88 9.81
C SER A 31 -6.89 -11.34 10.25
N LYS A 32 -8.01 -12.08 10.11
CA LYS A 32 -8.06 -13.51 10.47
C LYS A 32 -7.10 -14.32 9.61
N LYS A 33 -7.04 -14.03 8.30
CA LYS A 33 -6.12 -14.70 7.37
C LYS A 33 -4.66 -14.47 7.76
N ILE A 34 -4.26 -13.22 7.95
CA ILE A 34 -2.88 -12.84 8.30
C ILE A 34 -2.47 -13.45 9.65
N ILE A 35 -3.35 -13.40 10.67
CA ILE A 35 -3.07 -14.04 11.98
C ILE A 35 -2.93 -15.57 11.82
N GLY A 36 -3.82 -16.20 11.06
CA GLY A 36 -3.82 -17.65 10.88
C GLY A 36 -2.59 -18.16 10.12
N GLU A 37 -2.10 -17.39 9.15
CA GLU A 37 -0.86 -17.69 8.42
C GLU A 37 0.40 -17.39 9.25
N GLY A 38 0.34 -16.41 10.18
CA GLY A 38 1.48 -15.99 11.01
C GLY A 38 2.59 -15.29 10.22
N ILE A 39 2.42 -15.11 8.91
CA ILE A 39 3.41 -14.59 7.98
C ILE A 39 2.81 -13.43 7.19
N TRP A 40 3.55 -12.34 7.10
CA TRP A 40 3.27 -11.23 6.21
C TRP A 40 3.85 -11.50 4.82
N THR A 41 3.00 -11.47 3.79
CA THR A 41 3.34 -12.03 2.48
C THR A 41 3.48 -11.02 1.34
N THR A 42 3.09 -9.76 1.55
CA THR A 42 3.08 -8.77 0.45
C THR A 42 3.51 -7.39 0.94
N PRO A 43 4.55 -6.77 0.36
CA PRO A 43 4.95 -5.42 0.73
C PRO A 43 3.86 -4.39 0.40
N ILE A 44 3.91 -3.24 1.09
CA ILE A 44 3.05 -2.09 0.85
C ILE A 44 3.77 -1.14 -0.13
N PRO A 45 3.36 -1.06 -1.41
CA PRO A 45 3.86 -0.02 -2.28
C PRO A 45 3.30 1.33 -1.82
N CYS A 46 4.16 2.33 -1.67
CA CYS A 46 3.77 3.67 -1.26
C CYS A 46 4.64 4.75 -1.91
N GLU A 47 4.10 5.96 -1.96
CA GLU A 47 4.82 7.11 -2.49
C GLU A 47 6.00 7.47 -1.56
N ILE A 48 7.19 7.59 -2.15
CA ILE A 48 8.47 7.64 -1.44
C ILE A 48 8.59 8.81 -0.45
N ASN A 49 7.97 9.96 -0.72
CA ASN A 49 8.13 11.16 0.11
C ASN A 49 7.02 11.32 1.16
N SER A 50 5.80 10.95 0.81
CA SER A 50 4.58 11.18 1.60
C SER A 50 4.09 9.94 2.32
N GLY A 51 4.58 8.76 1.94
CA GLY A 51 4.09 7.47 2.44
C GLY A 51 2.67 7.13 2.01
N ILE A 52 2.07 7.88 1.07
CA ILE A 52 0.74 7.59 0.53
C ILE A 52 0.72 6.17 -0.03
N ILE A 53 -0.14 5.34 0.53
CA ILE A 53 -0.29 3.95 0.12
C ILE A 53 -0.84 3.88 -1.30
N MET A 54 -0.13 3.20 -2.21
CA MET A 54 -0.60 2.94 -3.57
C MET A 54 -1.47 1.68 -3.62
N ASP A 55 -1.12 0.66 -2.83
CA ASP A 55 -1.92 -0.56 -2.67
C ASP A 55 -1.76 -1.13 -1.26
N GLY A 56 -2.81 -1.77 -0.74
CA GLY A 56 -2.79 -2.41 0.57
C GLY A 56 -3.33 -1.59 1.74
N ASN A 57 -4.27 -0.65 1.51
CA ASN A 57 -4.93 0.08 2.60
C ASN A 57 -5.57 -0.87 3.63
N HIS A 58 -6.22 -1.96 3.23
CA HIS A 58 -6.74 -2.97 4.18
C HIS A 58 -5.64 -3.63 4.99
N ARG A 59 -4.53 -4.02 4.35
CA ARG A 59 -3.35 -4.59 5.03
C ARG A 59 -2.81 -3.62 6.07
N TYR A 60 -2.70 -2.34 5.74
CA TYR A 60 -2.31 -1.30 6.68
C TYR A 60 -3.27 -1.18 7.88
N GLN A 61 -4.59 -1.24 7.67
CA GLN A 61 -5.55 -1.25 8.78
C GLN A 61 -5.42 -2.51 9.64
N VAL A 62 -5.14 -3.68 9.05
CA VAL A 62 -4.85 -4.90 9.81
C VAL A 62 -3.59 -4.71 10.67
N ALA A 63 -2.51 -4.17 10.10
CA ALA A 63 -1.26 -3.94 10.81
C ALA A 63 -1.45 -3.06 12.05
N LYS A 64 -2.26 -2.00 11.94
CA LYS A 64 -2.64 -1.16 13.09
C LYS A 64 -3.40 -1.93 14.17
N ARG A 65 -4.36 -2.79 13.80
CA ARG A 65 -5.10 -3.63 14.78
C ARG A 65 -4.21 -4.63 15.49
N LEU A 66 -3.21 -5.15 14.78
CA LEU A 66 -2.24 -6.09 15.31
C LEU A 66 -1.12 -5.41 16.10
N ASN A 67 -1.15 -4.08 16.21
CA ASN A 67 -0.09 -3.27 16.83
C ASN A 67 1.30 -3.58 16.25
N LEU A 68 1.38 -3.78 14.93
CA LEU A 68 2.67 -3.87 14.26
C LEU A 68 3.35 -2.50 14.25
N THR A 69 4.65 -2.46 14.47
CA THR A 69 5.46 -1.25 14.48
C THR A 69 6.10 -0.98 13.13
N PHE A 70 6.39 -2.02 12.35
CA PHE A 70 7.00 -1.92 11.03
C PHE A 70 6.18 -2.63 9.95
N LEU A 71 6.29 -2.15 8.72
CA LEU A 71 5.79 -2.83 7.54
C LEU A 71 6.84 -2.88 6.44
N PRO A 72 6.94 -3.99 5.68
CA PRO A 72 7.75 -4.05 4.48
C PRO A 72 7.09 -3.20 3.40
N CYS A 73 7.83 -2.24 2.87
CA CYS A 73 7.35 -1.26 1.91
C CYS A 73 8.22 -1.28 0.64
N ILE A 74 7.58 -0.95 -0.48
CA ILE A 74 8.28 -0.61 -1.73
C ILE A 74 8.03 0.87 -1.96
N LEU A 75 9.09 1.67 -1.89
CA LEU A 75 8.99 3.10 -2.09
C LEU A 75 9.08 3.41 -3.58
N LEU A 76 8.05 4.07 -4.11
CA LEU A 76 7.96 4.43 -5.52
C LEU A 76 7.66 5.91 -5.68
N ASN A 77 8.19 6.52 -6.74
CA ASN A 77 7.72 7.82 -7.20
C ASN A 77 6.61 7.58 -8.22
N TYR A 78 5.56 8.40 -8.26
CA TYR A 78 4.53 8.31 -9.31
C TYR A 78 5.08 8.57 -10.74
N GLN A 79 6.27 9.15 -10.86
CA GLN A 79 7.00 9.30 -12.12
C GLN A 79 7.78 8.05 -12.54
N ASP A 80 7.84 7.03 -11.68
CA ASP A 80 8.47 5.75 -11.99
C ASP A 80 7.66 5.01 -13.07
N GLU A 81 8.30 4.62 -14.16
CA GLU A 81 7.65 3.91 -15.27
C GLU A 81 7.03 2.56 -14.86
N ARG A 82 7.46 2.03 -13.71
CA ARG A 82 6.97 0.79 -13.13
C ARG A 82 5.62 0.94 -12.45
N VAL A 83 5.09 2.16 -12.29
CA VAL A 83 3.76 2.40 -11.70
C VAL A 83 2.86 3.18 -12.67
N LYS A 84 1.62 2.70 -12.83
CA LYS A 84 0.53 3.40 -13.51
C LYS A 84 -0.68 3.42 -12.60
N VAL A 85 -1.44 4.51 -12.59
CA VAL A 85 -2.69 4.60 -11.82
C VAL A 85 -3.86 4.96 -12.75
N ASN A 86 -4.93 4.20 -12.64
CA ASN A 86 -6.19 4.44 -13.34
C ASN A 86 -7.34 4.63 -12.36
N HIS A 87 -8.46 5.13 -12.87
CA HIS A 87 -9.74 4.96 -12.20
C HIS A 87 -10.06 3.48 -12.04
N GLN A 88 -10.61 3.08 -10.89
CA GLN A 88 -11.06 1.71 -10.69
C GLN A 88 -12.07 1.29 -11.78
N ASN A 89 -11.92 0.06 -12.29
CA ASN A 89 -12.76 -0.52 -13.34
C ASN A 89 -12.77 0.28 -14.66
N SER A 90 -11.70 1.03 -14.92
CA SER A 90 -11.54 1.84 -16.12
C SER A 90 -10.08 1.85 -16.57
N ASP A 91 -9.86 1.96 -17.88
CA ASP A 91 -8.51 2.15 -18.44
C ASP A 91 -8.07 3.62 -18.44
N GLN A 92 -8.94 4.54 -18.01
CA GLN A 92 -8.64 5.96 -17.95
C GLN A 92 -7.63 6.27 -16.84
N PRO A 93 -6.53 6.99 -17.15
CA PRO A 93 -5.56 7.43 -16.15
C PRO A 93 -6.22 8.24 -15.03
N TYR A 94 -5.79 8.01 -13.80
CA TYR A 94 -6.18 8.84 -12.67
C TYR A 94 -5.24 10.04 -12.54
N ASN A 95 -5.77 11.20 -12.17
CA ASN A 95 -4.92 12.37 -11.93
C ASN A 95 -4.19 12.24 -10.60
N ILE A 96 -2.87 12.02 -10.67
CA ILE A 96 -1.99 11.90 -9.49
C ILE A 96 -2.05 13.15 -8.62
N GLN A 97 -2.18 14.34 -9.18
CA GLN A 97 -2.26 15.58 -8.39
C GLN A 97 -3.49 15.56 -7.48
N THR A 98 -4.62 14.99 -7.95
CA THR A 98 -5.82 14.84 -7.13
C THR A 98 -5.58 13.94 -5.90
N ILE A 99 -4.73 12.91 -6.02
CA ILE A 99 -4.35 12.04 -4.90
C ILE A 99 -3.65 12.88 -3.81
N PHE A 100 -2.64 13.66 -4.19
CA PHE A 100 -1.91 14.52 -3.26
C PHE A 100 -2.80 15.61 -2.65
N ASP A 101 -3.63 16.27 -3.47
CA ASP A 101 -4.52 17.33 -3.02
C ASP A 101 -5.54 16.83 -1.99
N VAL A 102 -6.15 15.67 -2.24
CA VAL A 102 -7.14 15.10 -1.32
C VAL A 102 -6.47 14.63 -0.03
N ILE A 103 -5.35 13.91 -0.13
CA ILE A 103 -4.76 13.25 1.04
C ILE A 103 -3.90 14.20 1.88
N LEU A 104 -3.01 14.98 1.26
CA LEU A 104 -2.07 15.83 2.00
C LEU A 104 -2.61 17.22 2.28
N HIS A 105 -3.33 17.82 1.32
CA HIS A 105 -3.79 19.20 1.45
C HIS A 105 -5.17 19.30 2.11
N GLN A 106 -6.08 18.39 1.79
CA GLN A 106 -7.42 18.36 2.39
C GLN A 106 -7.53 17.42 3.60
N ASN A 107 -6.52 16.58 3.85
CA ASN A 107 -6.51 15.59 4.92
C ASN A 107 -7.74 14.67 4.87
N LYS A 108 -8.08 14.19 3.67
CA LYS A 108 -9.21 13.29 3.38
C LYS A 108 -8.74 12.02 2.69
N LEU A 109 -9.53 10.97 2.82
CA LEU A 109 -9.36 9.76 2.01
C LEU A 109 -10.13 9.90 0.70
N LEU A 110 -9.62 9.26 -0.35
CA LEU A 110 -10.39 8.98 -1.54
C LEU A 110 -11.47 7.92 -1.22
N PRO A 111 -12.61 7.91 -1.95
CA PRO A 111 -13.62 6.87 -1.77
C PRO A 111 -13.07 5.46 -1.96
N TYR A 112 -13.71 4.48 -1.33
CA TYR A 112 -13.33 3.08 -1.48
C TYR A 112 -13.27 2.64 -2.95
N LYS A 113 -12.10 2.12 -3.36
CA LYS A 113 -11.81 1.71 -4.74
C LYS A 113 -11.97 2.85 -5.73
N ALA A 114 -11.38 4.00 -5.44
CA ALA A 114 -11.31 5.12 -6.38
C ALA A 114 -10.22 4.89 -7.44
N THR A 115 -9.09 4.32 -7.03
CA THR A 115 -7.89 4.14 -7.85
C THR A 115 -7.54 2.67 -8.01
N CYS A 116 -6.86 2.36 -9.12
CA CYS A 116 -6.27 1.05 -9.37
C CYS A 116 -4.84 1.25 -9.89
N HIS A 117 -3.85 0.88 -9.08
CA HIS A 117 -2.44 0.94 -9.44
C HIS A 117 -1.98 -0.37 -10.08
N TYR A 118 -1.20 -0.22 -11.14
CA TYR A 118 -0.55 -1.31 -11.87
C TYR A 118 0.95 -1.21 -11.67
N PHE A 119 1.59 -2.35 -11.42
CA PHE A 119 3.03 -2.45 -11.15
C PHE A 119 3.68 -3.36 -12.20
N SER A 120 4.79 -2.89 -12.80
CA SER A 120 5.58 -3.66 -13.76
C SER A 120 7.08 -3.60 -13.42
N PRO A 121 7.72 -4.71 -13.01
CA PRO A 121 7.17 -6.06 -12.92
C PRO A 121 6.13 -6.19 -11.80
N SER A 122 5.50 -7.37 -11.66
CA SER A 122 4.61 -7.64 -10.52
C SER A 122 5.36 -7.50 -9.19
N LEU A 123 4.66 -7.01 -8.17
CA LEU A 123 5.22 -6.90 -6.82
C LEU A 123 5.67 -8.29 -6.31
N PRO A 124 6.80 -8.37 -5.60
CA PRO A 124 7.32 -9.63 -5.10
C PRO A 124 6.46 -10.17 -3.95
N ILE A 125 6.44 -11.49 -3.82
CA ILE A 125 5.94 -12.16 -2.63
C ILE A 125 7.09 -12.24 -1.61
N ILE A 126 6.78 -11.98 -0.35
CA ILE A 126 7.72 -12.08 0.77
C ILE A 126 7.20 -13.08 1.80
N GLY A 127 8.01 -13.38 2.81
CA GLY A 127 7.59 -14.15 3.96
C GLY A 127 8.29 -13.63 5.21
N ILE A 128 7.66 -12.69 5.91
CA ILE A 128 8.18 -12.13 7.17
C ILE A 128 7.27 -12.60 8.29
N ASP A 129 7.84 -13.23 9.32
CA ASP A 129 7.07 -13.62 10.50
C ASP A 129 6.47 -12.37 11.18
N LEU A 130 5.21 -12.42 11.58
CA LEU A 130 4.54 -11.27 12.19
C LEU A 130 5.23 -10.80 13.48
N SER A 131 5.91 -11.69 14.20
CA SER A 131 6.69 -11.32 15.39
C SER A 131 7.85 -10.38 15.08
N MET A 132 8.40 -10.41 13.86
CA MET A 132 9.48 -9.53 13.42
C MET A 132 8.99 -8.12 13.05
N LEU A 133 7.68 -7.91 12.96
CA LEU A 133 7.06 -6.63 12.62
C LEU A 133 6.51 -5.89 13.85
N ARG A 134 6.77 -6.39 15.06
CA ARG A 134 6.37 -5.79 16.34
C ARG A 134 7.51 -5.00 16.97
#